data_AF-A0A3N0Z8M0-F1
#
_entry.id   AF-A0A3N0Z8M0-F1
#
_cell.length_a   1.000
_cell.length_b   1.000
_cell.length_c   1.000
_cell.angle_alpha   90.00
_cell.angle_beta   90.00
_cell.angle_gamma   90.00
#
_symmetry.space_group_name_H-M   'P 1'
#
loop_
_entity.id
_entity.type
_entity.pdbx_description
1 polymer ?
#
loop_
_entity_poly.entity_id
_entity_poly.type
_entity_poly.pdbx_seq_one_letter_code
_entity_poly.pdbx_strand_id
1 'polypeptide(L)'
;MFSPVDHRVPRVNVPLADCPADFTSRPGDYENTLFICRITQWPADNNFAEGRVAKTLGQAGEIEAETEGILTEYDVDFSEFSEDVFNCLPQNLPWSIPDHELSKRRDLRKECIFTIDPATARDLDDALSCKQLSDGMYAAFDIESHLKSLLHLYKLNYL
;
A
#
# COMPACT_ATOMS: atom_id res chain seq x y z
N MET A 1 17.71 17.15 -19.96
CA MET A 1 17.60 15.72 -20.32
C MET A 1 17.40 14.95 -19.04
N PHE A 2 16.32 14.19 -18.91
CA PHE A 2 16.06 13.35 -17.76
C PHE A 2 16.70 11.97 -17.97
N SER A 3 17.38 11.47 -16.95
CA SER A 3 18.06 10.17 -16.98
C SER A 3 17.44 9.25 -15.93
N PRO A 4 16.66 8.24 -16.33
CA PRO A 4 16.10 7.27 -15.39
C PRO A 4 17.20 6.49 -14.67
N VAL A 5 16.89 6.09 -13.42
CA VAL A 5 17.77 5.20 -12.63
C VAL A 5 17.76 3.78 -13.22
N ASP A 6 16.58 3.29 -13.62
CA ASP A 6 16.46 2.03 -14.37
C ASP A 6 16.96 2.20 -15.82
N HIS A 7 18.10 1.57 -16.13
CA HIS A 7 18.70 1.59 -17.45
C HIS A 7 17.89 0.90 -18.55
N ARG A 8 16.82 0.17 -18.19
CA ARG A 8 15.86 -0.38 -19.17
C ARG A 8 14.94 0.70 -19.74
N VAL A 9 14.81 1.84 -19.04
CA VAL A 9 13.97 2.97 -19.46
C VAL A 9 14.81 3.94 -20.31
N PRO A 10 14.31 4.43 -21.46
CA PRO A 10 15.04 5.39 -22.28
C PRO A 10 15.20 6.73 -21.57
N ARG A 11 16.22 7.50 -21.95
CA ARG A 11 16.32 8.90 -21.54
C ARG A 11 15.14 9.70 -22.09
N VAL A 12 14.73 10.71 -21.33
CA VAL A 12 13.50 11.46 -21.60
C VAL A 12 13.81 12.94 -21.81
N ASN A 13 13.34 13.49 -22.92
CA ASN A 13 13.29 14.91 -23.17
C ASN A 13 12.17 15.53 -22.34
N VAL A 14 12.53 16.50 -21.50
CA VAL A 14 11.58 17.20 -20.62
C VAL A 14 11.66 18.70 -20.92
N PRO A 15 10.52 19.38 -21.15
CA PRO A 15 10.51 20.82 -21.35
C PRO A 15 11.08 21.56 -20.15
N LEU A 16 11.85 22.61 -20.41
CA LEU A 16 12.38 23.48 -19.34
C LEU A 16 11.27 24.14 -18.51
N ALA A 17 10.08 24.31 -19.07
CA ALA A 17 8.92 24.85 -18.36
C ALA A 17 8.44 23.95 -17.20
N ASP A 18 8.77 22.65 -17.21
CA ASP A 18 8.42 21.71 -16.15
C ASP A 18 9.54 21.56 -15.12
N CYS A 19 10.72 22.14 -15.37
CA CYS A 19 11.84 22.10 -14.44
C CYS A 19 11.68 23.18 -13.35
N PRO A 20 12.37 23.03 -12.20
CA PRO A 20 12.46 24.11 -11.21
C PRO A 20 12.92 25.43 -11.83
N ALA A 21 12.37 26.56 -11.36
CA ALA A 21 12.55 27.88 -11.98
C ALA A 21 14.02 28.31 -12.09
N ASP A 22 14.86 27.85 -11.16
CA ASP A 22 16.29 28.13 -11.07
C ASP A 22 17.16 27.04 -11.75
N PHE A 23 16.58 25.95 -12.24
CA PHE A 23 17.29 24.85 -12.90
C PHE A 23 18.18 25.32 -14.05
N THR A 24 17.72 26.29 -14.86
CA THR A 24 18.51 26.82 -15.98
C THR A 24 19.73 27.61 -15.52
N SER A 25 19.64 28.25 -14.35
CA SER A 25 20.71 29.09 -13.81
C SER A 25 21.68 28.31 -12.94
N ARG A 26 21.19 27.27 -12.25
CA ARG A 26 21.95 26.44 -11.29
C ARG A 26 21.60 24.96 -11.45
N PRO A 27 21.90 24.35 -12.62
CA PRO A 27 21.57 22.93 -12.83
C PRO A 27 22.36 22.00 -11.89
N GLY A 28 23.54 22.43 -11.44
CA GLY A 28 24.40 21.69 -10.52
C GLY A 28 23.76 21.41 -9.15
N ASP A 29 22.84 22.28 -8.70
CA ASP A 29 22.13 22.11 -7.42
C ASP A 29 21.24 20.86 -7.42
N TYR A 30 20.95 20.30 -8.60
CA TYR A 30 20.05 19.17 -8.81
C TYR A 30 20.77 17.88 -9.22
N GLU A 31 22.11 17.84 -9.25
CA GLU A 31 22.87 16.66 -9.69
C GLU A 31 22.53 15.39 -8.90
N ASN A 32 22.26 15.54 -7.61
CA ASN A 32 21.87 14.45 -6.71
C ASN A 32 20.39 14.52 -6.30
N THR A 33 19.55 15.23 -7.04
CA THR A 33 18.11 15.32 -6.73
C THR A 33 17.30 14.32 -7.55
N LEU A 34 16.47 13.54 -6.88
CA LEU A 34 15.54 12.61 -7.49
C LEU A 34 14.26 13.32 -7.93
N PHE A 35 13.80 12.97 -9.13
CA PHE A 35 12.59 13.47 -9.75
C PHE A 35 11.79 12.30 -10.32
N ILE A 36 10.46 12.41 -10.28
CA ILE A 36 9.58 11.54 -11.06
C ILE A 36 9.32 12.19 -12.40
N CYS A 37 9.54 11.45 -13.48
CA CYS A 37 9.19 11.84 -14.84
C CYS A 37 8.20 10.84 -15.41
N ARG A 38 7.13 11.34 -16.04
CA ARG A 38 6.17 10.51 -16.78
C ARG A 38 6.43 10.65 -18.27
N ILE A 39 6.68 9.54 -18.95
CA ILE A 39 6.73 9.50 -20.42
C ILE A 39 5.33 9.76 -20.94
N THR A 40 5.18 10.78 -21.79
CA THR A 40 3.90 11.17 -22.39
C THR A 40 3.79 10.72 -23.84
N GLN A 41 4.92 10.69 -24.57
CA GLN A 41 4.95 10.25 -25.96
C GLN A 41 6.34 9.77 -26.34
N TRP A 42 6.42 8.91 -27.35
CA TRP A 42 7.68 8.53 -27.98
C TRP A 42 7.49 8.46 -29.50
N PRO A 43 7.69 9.59 -30.20
CA PRO A 43 7.61 9.64 -31.66
C PRO A 43 8.65 8.72 -32.31
N ALA A 44 8.28 8.05 -33.40
CA ALA A 44 9.13 7.06 -34.07
C ALA A 44 10.40 7.67 -34.71
N ASP A 45 10.41 8.97 -34.94
CA ASP A 45 11.53 9.75 -35.46
C ASP A 45 12.44 10.32 -34.35
N ASN A 46 12.13 10.04 -33.07
CA ASN A 46 12.90 10.52 -31.93
C ASN A 46 13.65 9.38 -31.21
N ASN A 47 14.95 9.57 -30.99
CA ASN A 47 15.78 8.63 -30.24
C ASN A 47 15.48 8.63 -28.74
N PHE A 48 14.88 9.70 -28.23
CA PHE A 48 14.53 9.85 -26.82
C PHE A 48 13.02 9.96 -26.68
N ALA A 49 12.50 9.40 -25.61
CA ALA A 49 11.11 9.61 -25.24
C ALA A 49 10.88 11.08 -24.85
N GLU A 50 9.64 11.52 -24.86
CA GLU A 50 9.24 12.82 -24.35
C GLU A 50 8.37 12.64 -23.11
N GLY A 51 8.54 13.52 -22.14
CA GLY A 51 7.85 13.43 -20.87
C GLY A 51 7.71 14.75 -20.15
N ARG A 52 7.17 14.65 -18.94
CA ARG A 52 6.89 15.76 -18.02
C ARG A 52 7.45 15.41 -16.65
N VAL A 53 8.09 16.38 -15.97
CA VAL A 53 8.38 16.21 -14.53
C VAL A 53 7.05 16.19 -13.79
N ALA A 54 6.80 15.14 -13.04
CA ALA A 54 5.59 15.01 -12.22
C ALA A 54 5.83 15.51 -10.78
N LYS A 55 7.00 15.22 -10.21
CA LYS A 55 7.30 15.54 -8.80
C LYS A 55 8.82 15.60 -8.56
N THR A 56 9.23 16.42 -7.59
CA THR A 56 10.58 16.37 -6.98
C THR A 56 10.48 15.57 -5.69
N LEU A 57 11.33 14.54 -5.53
CA LEU A 57 11.27 13.64 -4.37
C LEU A 57 12.20 14.10 -3.24
N GLY A 58 13.46 14.40 -3.55
CA GLY A 58 14.48 14.73 -2.55
C GLY A 58 15.88 14.38 -3.02
N GLN A 59 16.83 14.26 -2.10
CA GLN A 59 18.20 13.86 -2.44
C GLN A 59 18.30 12.34 -2.64
N ALA A 60 19.13 11.92 -3.60
CA ALA A 60 19.46 10.51 -3.79
C ALA A 60 20.15 9.94 -2.55
N GLY A 61 19.77 8.72 -2.16
CA GLY A 61 20.23 8.06 -0.93
C GLY A 61 19.42 8.40 0.32
N GLU A 62 18.53 9.39 0.31
CA GLU A 62 17.59 9.63 1.42
C GLU A 62 16.46 8.61 1.39
N ILE A 63 16.19 7.97 2.55
CA ILE A 63 15.28 6.81 2.65
C ILE A 63 13.89 7.16 2.13
N GLU A 64 13.34 8.31 2.52
CA GLU A 64 12.00 8.74 2.16
C GLU A 64 11.87 9.01 0.66
N ALA A 65 12.87 9.66 0.06
CA ALA A 65 12.88 9.98 -1.37
C ALA A 65 13.01 8.71 -2.23
N GLU A 66 13.90 7.80 -1.86
CA GLU A 66 14.10 6.51 -2.54
C GLU A 66 12.84 5.62 -2.40
N THR A 67 12.25 5.56 -1.20
CA THR A 67 11.04 4.75 -0.96
C THR A 67 9.89 5.25 -1.81
N GLU A 68 9.63 6.56 -1.85
CA GLU A 68 8.59 7.13 -2.70
C GLU A 68 8.86 6.91 -4.19
N GLY A 69 10.14 6.99 -4.60
CA GLY A 69 10.59 6.69 -5.95
C GLY A 69 10.25 5.26 -6.38
N ILE A 70 10.57 4.28 -5.54
CA ILE A 70 10.26 2.86 -5.78
C ILE A 70 8.75 2.64 -5.86
N LEU A 71 7.98 3.17 -4.90
CA LEU A 71 6.52 3.00 -4.91
C LEU A 71 5.90 3.56 -6.19
N THR A 72 6.35 4.75 -6.62
CA THR A 72 5.85 5.39 -7.84
C THR A 72 6.28 4.66 -9.12
N GLU A 73 7.52 4.17 -9.19
CA GLU A 73 8.03 3.44 -10.36
C GLU A 73 7.27 2.13 -10.60
N TYR A 74 6.88 1.45 -9.52
CA TYR A 74 6.16 0.18 -9.57
C TYR A 74 4.63 0.33 -9.48
N ASP A 75 4.11 1.55 -9.65
CA ASP A 75 2.67 1.85 -9.65
C ASP A 75 1.94 1.36 -8.39
N VAL A 76 2.61 1.48 -7.23
CA VAL A 76 2.01 1.20 -5.93
C VAL A 76 1.29 2.44 -5.44
N ASP A 77 -0.02 2.38 -5.27
CA ASP A 77 -0.80 3.48 -4.69
C ASP A 77 -0.59 3.54 -3.17
N PHE A 78 0.06 4.60 -2.72
CA PHE A 78 0.29 4.92 -1.31
C PHE A 78 -0.46 6.19 -0.88
N SER A 79 -1.45 6.62 -1.66
CA SER A 79 -2.28 7.77 -1.31
C SER A 79 -3.21 7.46 -0.13
N GLU A 80 -3.62 8.51 0.57
CA GLU A 80 -4.64 8.38 1.62
C GLU A 80 -5.97 7.92 1.01
N PHE A 81 -6.69 7.06 1.74
CA PHE A 81 -8.02 6.63 1.32
C PHE A 81 -8.96 7.84 1.16
N SER A 82 -9.87 7.78 0.18
CA SER A 82 -10.86 8.84 -0.03
C SER A 82 -11.90 8.88 1.08
N GLU A 83 -12.59 10.01 1.22
CA GLU A 83 -13.70 10.15 2.18
C GLU A 83 -14.82 9.13 1.93
N ASP A 84 -15.08 8.77 0.67
CA ASP A 84 -16.05 7.73 0.30
C ASP A 84 -15.66 6.34 0.84
N VAL A 85 -14.36 6.02 0.85
CA VAL A 85 -13.85 4.78 1.46
C VAL A 85 -14.05 4.82 2.98
N PHE A 86 -13.75 5.94 3.63
CA PHE A 86 -14.00 6.11 5.07
C PHE A 86 -15.49 6.03 5.43
N ASN A 87 -16.38 6.55 4.57
CA ASN A 87 -17.83 6.49 4.74
C ASN A 87 -18.38 5.04 4.68
N CYS A 88 -17.62 4.10 4.10
CA CYS A 88 -17.96 2.68 4.11
C CYS A 88 -17.67 1.98 5.44
N LEU A 89 -16.84 2.58 6.32
CA LEU A 89 -16.52 2.01 7.62
C LEU A 89 -17.69 2.17 8.61
N PRO A 90 -17.75 1.38 9.70
CA PRO A 90 -18.74 1.58 10.75
C PRO A 90 -18.63 2.98 11.36
N GLN A 91 -19.71 3.75 11.27
CA GLN A 91 -19.74 5.15 11.71
C GLN A 91 -19.94 5.29 13.24
N ASN A 92 -20.50 4.27 13.90
CA ASN A 92 -20.73 4.27 15.34
C ASN A 92 -19.48 3.74 16.06
N LEU A 93 -18.67 4.66 16.61
CA LEU A 93 -17.45 4.34 17.34
C LEU A 93 -17.62 4.62 18.86
N PRO A 94 -17.14 3.74 19.77
CA PRO A 94 -16.48 2.47 19.48
C PRO A 94 -17.45 1.44 18.91
N TRP A 95 -17.01 0.72 17.86
CA TRP A 95 -17.83 -0.30 17.25
C TRP A 95 -17.88 -1.55 18.12
N SER A 96 -19.06 -2.15 18.23
CA SER A 96 -19.28 -3.43 18.93
C SER A 96 -20.08 -4.38 18.04
N ILE A 97 -19.82 -5.69 18.19
CA ILE A 97 -20.56 -6.73 17.48
C ILE A 97 -22.06 -6.63 17.86
N PRO A 98 -22.98 -6.48 16.89
CA PRO A 98 -24.41 -6.44 17.18
C PRO A 98 -24.92 -7.76 17.78
N ASP A 99 -25.84 -7.70 18.74
CA ASP A 99 -26.35 -8.90 19.44
C ASP A 99 -26.95 -9.96 18.49
N HIS A 100 -27.59 -9.51 17.40
CA HIS A 100 -28.17 -10.42 16.42
C HIS A 100 -27.11 -11.23 15.65
N GLU A 101 -25.88 -10.72 15.48
CA GLU A 101 -24.76 -11.46 14.88
C GLU A 101 -24.27 -12.58 15.81
N LEU A 102 -24.30 -12.37 17.13
CA LEU A 102 -23.92 -13.40 18.10
C LEU A 102 -24.79 -14.64 17.98
N SER A 103 -26.09 -14.48 17.69
CA SER A 103 -27.03 -15.60 17.52
C SER A 103 -26.79 -16.43 16.24
N LYS A 104 -26.14 -15.84 15.24
CA LYS A 104 -25.88 -16.49 13.93
C LYS A 104 -24.52 -17.18 13.89
N ARG A 105 -23.66 -16.95 14.88
CA ARG A 105 -22.27 -17.41 14.91
C ARG A 105 -22.08 -18.46 15.99
N ARG A 106 -21.14 -19.37 15.76
CA ARG A 106 -20.69 -20.27 16.82
C ARG A 106 -19.87 -19.46 17.83
N ASP A 107 -20.32 -19.44 19.08
CA ASP A 107 -19.61 -18.73 20.16
C ASP A 107 -18.43 -19.57 20.68
N LEU A 108 -17.21 -19.14 20.37
CA LEU A 108 -15.95 -19.75 20.81
C LEU A 108 -15.21 -18.92 21.86
N ARG A 109 -15.82 -17.84 22.40
CA ARG A 109 -15.14 -16.90 23.31
C ARG A 109 -14.65 -17.52 24.63
N LYS A 110 -15.10 -18.74 24.96
CA LYS A 110 -14.69 -19.49 26.16
C LYS A 110 -13.58 -20.52 25.89
N GLU A 111 -13.18 -20.71 24.64
CA GLU A 111 -12.09 -21.62 24.27
C GLU A 111 -10.73 -20.90 24.35
N CYS A 112 -9.66 -21.68 24.51
CA CYS A 112 -8.29 -21.14 24.47
C CYS A 112 -7.88 -20.92 23.01
N ILE A 113 -7.84 -19.66 22.58
CA ILE A 113 -7.50 -19.23 21.23
C ILE A 113 -6.39 -18.18 21.33
N PHE A 114 -5.36 -18.30 20.50
CA PHE A 114 -4.19 -17.40 20.50
C PHE A 114 -3.62 -17.21 19.09
N THR A 115 -2.84 -16.16 18.88
CA THR A 115 -2.11 -15.89 17.62
C THR A 115 -0.60 -16.07 17.85
N ILE A 116 0.17 -16.27 16.79
CA ILE A 116 1.65 -16.38 16.85
C ILE A 116 2.24 -15.48 15.78
N ASP A 117 2.69 -14.30 16.19
CA ASP A 117 3.11 -13.24 15.26
C ASP A 117 4.46 -12.63 15.64
N PRO A 118 5.17 -11.99 14.69
CA PRO A 118 6.27 -11.09 15.00
C PRO A 118 5.84 -9.96 15.94
N ALA A 119 6.76 -9.48 16.79
CA ALA A 119 6.49 -8.39 17.74
C ALA A 119 6.06 -7.07 17.07
N THR A 120 6.28 -6.92 15.76
CA THR A 120 5.93 -5.74 14.97
C THR A 120 4.64 -5.89 14.16
N ALA A 121 3.96 -7.04 14.24
CA ALA A 121 2.72 -7.27 13.50
C ALA A 121 1.63 -6.26 13.91
N ARG A 122 0.85 -5.79 12.93
CA ARG A 122 -0.23 -4.81 13.12
C ARG A 122 -1.61 -5.37 12.77
N ASP A 123 -1.63 -6.37 11.91
CA ASP A 123 -2.78 -7.05 11.33
C ASP A 123 -2.72 -8.53 11.73
N LEU A 124 -3.45 -8.89 12.80
CA LEU A 124 -3.52 -10.26 13.31
C LEU A 124 -4.75 -10.95 12.73
N ASP A 125 -4.54 -11.80 11.75
CA ASP A 125 -5.60 -12.29 10.86
C ASP A 125 -5.91 -13.77 11.05
N ASP A 126 -5.01 -14.50 11.68
CA ASP A 126 -5.09 -15.91 11.99
C ASP A 126 -5.00 -16.17 13.49
N ALA A 127 -5.63 -17.27 13.93
CA ALA A 127 -5.59 -17.71 15.30
C ALA A 127 -5.67 -19.23 15.34
N LEU A 128 -5.08 -19.80 16.38
CA LEU A 128 -4.99 -21.23 16.60
C LEU A 128 -5.64 -21.59 17.92
N SER A 129 -6.21 -22.80 17.94
CA SER A 129 -6.66 -23.45 19.16
C SER A 129 -6.30 -24.93 19.12
N CYS A 130 -5.86 -25.46 20.26
CA CYS A 130 -5.61 -26.89 20.41
C CYS A 130 -6.15 -27.36 21.76
N LYS A 131 -7.01 -28.37 21.73
CA LYS A 131 -7.67 -28.93 22.91
C LYS A 131 -7.54 -30.44 22.93
N GLN A 132 -7.03 -30.98 24.03
CA GLN A 132 -7.01 -32.42 24.24
C GLN A 132 -8.43 -32.92 24.56
N LEU A 133 -8.83 -34.01 23.90
CA LEU A 133 -10.10 -34.70 24.09
C LEU A 133 -9.95 -35.83 25.13
N SER A 134 -11.08 -36.31 25.63
CA SER A 134 -11.13 -37.35 26.67
C SER A 134 -10.58 -38.71 26.22
N ASP A 135 -10.54 -38.96 24.91
CA ASP A 135 -9.99 -40.18 24.30
C ASP A 135 -8.47 -40.09 24.02
N GLY A 136 -7.82 -38.99 24.45
CA GLY A 136 -6.40 -38.74 24.25
C GLY A 136 -6.06 -38.13 22.89
N MET A 137 -7.04 -37.93 22.00
CA MET A 137 -6.86 -37.23 20.74
C MET A 137 -6.84 -35.71 20.96
N TYR A 138 -6.43 -34.96 19.93
CA TYR A 138 -6.45 -33.50 19.96
C TYR A 138 -7.40 -32.97 18.90
N ALA A 139 -8.22 -31.99 19.28
CA ALA A 139 -8.93 -31.15 18.34
C ALA A 139 -8.10 -29.87 18.14
N ALA A 140 -7.45 -29.77 16.98
CA ALA A 140 -6.78 -28.55 16.54
C ALA A 140 -7.66 -27.83 15.53
N PHE A 141 -7.84 -26.53 15.71
CA PHE A 141 -8.60 -25.68 14.80
C PHE A 141 -7.72 -24.52 14.35
N ASP A 142 -7.68 -24.36 13.04
CA ASP A 142 -7.26 -23.11 12.43
C ASP A 142 -8.49 -22.19 12.33
N ILE A 143 -8.33 -20.96 12.81
CA ILE A 143 -9.35 -19.93 12.86
C ILE A 143 -9.01 -18.81 11.84
N GLU A 144 -8.34 -19.18 10.74
CA GLU A 144 -8.06 -18.36 9.54
C GLU A 144 -9.28 -17.53 9.03
N SER A 145 -10.51 -18.01 9.24
CA SER A 145 -11.73 -17.41 8.68
C SER A 145 -12.59 -16.59 9.66
N HIS A 146 -12.22 -16.50 10.95
CA HIS A 146 -13.10 -15.87 11.95
C HIS A 146 -12.56 -14.60 12.61
N LEU A 147 -11.27 -14.29 12.53
CA LEU A 147 -10.73 -13.06 13.14
C LEU A 147 -11.11 -11.81 12.35
N LYS A 148 -11.24 -11.95 11.03
CA LYS A 148 -11.60 -10.86 10.14
C LYS A 148 -12.89 -11.21 9.43
N SER A 149 -14.03 -10.81 9.99
CA SER A 149 -15.25 -10.66 9.21
C SER A 149 -15.13 -9.45 8.25
N LEU A 150 -14.01 -9.33 7.52
CA LEU A 150 -13.80 -8.26 6.54
C LEU A 150 -14.93 -8.28 5.51
N LEU A 151 -15.39 -9.45 5.07
CA LEU A 151 -16.58 -9.57 4.21
C LEU A 151 -17.88 -9.04 4.84
N HIS A 152 -17.98 -8.98 6.17
CA HIS A 152 -19.14 -8.37 6.84
C HIS A 152 -19.05 -6.84 6.82
N LEU A 153 -17.82 -6.29 6.83
CA LEU A 153 -17.58 -4.84 6.74
C LEU A 153 -17.63 -4.35 5.29
N TYR A 154 -17.18 -5.16 4.34
CA TYR A 154 -17.28 -4.87 2.91
C TYR A 154 -18.63 -5.36 2.36
N LYS A 155 -19.58 -4.44 2.15
CA LYS A 155 -20.74 -4.73 1.31
C LYS A 155 -20.27 -4.89 -0.15
N LEU A 156 -20.57 -6.03 -0.77
CA LEU A 156 -20.21 -6.41 -2.14
C LEU A 156 -20.82 -5.55 -3.27
N ASN A 157 -21.22 -4.30 -3.01
CA ASN A 157 -21.93 -3.44 -3.97
C ASN A 157 -21.13 -2.19 -4.40
N TYR A 158 -19.80 -2.25 -4.34
CA TYR A 158 -18.91 -1.17 -4.84
C TYR A 158 -17.98 -1.69 -5.96
N LEU A 159 -18.56 -2.44 -6.91
CA LEU A 159 -17.99 -2.67 -8.24
C LEU A 159 -18.93 -2.07 -9.29
#